data_AF-A0A679JWM3-F1
#
_entry.id   AF-A0A679JWM3-F1
#
_cell.length_a   1.000
_cell.length_b   1.000
_cell.length_c   1.000
_cell.angle_alpha   90.00
_cell.angle_beta   90.00
_cell.angle_gamma   90.00
#
_symmetry.space_group_name_H-M   'P 1'
#
loop_
_entity.id
_entity.type
_entity.pdbx_description
1 polymer ?
#
loop_
_entity_poly.entity_id
_entity_poly.type
_entity_poly.pdbx_seq_one_letter_code
_entity_poly.pdbx_strand_id
1 'polypeptide(L)'
;MRTLPLLFLSLACFTCPAVHAGQGEIVCINPKDDPPGPDSTVACYSDEGCAVAESFGAEGIRDCDAESAPFALARGKISAIVTAAPDLIKIAEANGAVCQPHKK
;
A
#
# COMPACT_ATOMS: atom_id res chain seq x y z
N MET A 1 41.93 53.71 -5.99
CA MET A 1 40.81 54.29 -6.75
C MET A 1 39.96 53.15 -7.30
N ARG A 2 38.64 53.18 -7.02
CA ARG A 2 37.50 52.51 -7.69
C ARG A 2 37.42 50.96 -7.61
N THR A 3 36.55 50.35 -6.78
CA THR A 3 35.10 50.03 -7.00
C THR A 3 34.85 49.34 -8.35
N LEU A 4 34.28 48.13 -8.46
CA LEU A 4 32.91 47.74 -8.10
C LEU A 4 32.74 46.19 -8.17
N PRO A 5 31.78 45.58 -7.46
CA PRO A 5 31.64 44.14 -7.26
C PRO A 5 30.68 43.49 -8.27
N LEU A 6 30.93 42.24 -8.64
CA LEU A 6 29.99 41.40 -9.36
C LEU A 6 29.32 40.42 -8.39
N LEU A 7 28.21 40.88 -7.84
CA LEU A 7 27.10 40.05 -7.40
C LEU A 7 26.65 39.19 -8.59
N PHE A 8 26.90 37.87 -8.52
CA PHE A 8 26.17 36.91 -9.35
C PHE A 8 25.23 36.10 -8.45
N LEU A 9 23.97 36.45 -8.58
CA LEU A 9 22.79 35.80 -8.04
C LEU A 9 22.47 34.60 -8.96
N SER A 10 22.57 33.37 -8.45
CA SER A 10 22.06 32.15 -9.12
C SER A 10 21.59 31.18 -8.03
N LEU A 11 20.34 31.30 -7.57
CA LEU A 11 19.18 30.56 -8.06
C LEU A 11 19.13 29.11 -7.54
N ALA A 12 18.04 28.84 -6.84
CA ALA A 12 17.70 27.65 -6.07
C ALA A 12 17.85 26.32 -6.83
N CYS A 13 18.43 25.33 -6.15
CA CYS A 13 18.08 23.93 -6.34
C CYS A 13 17.51 23.40 -5.01
N PHE A 14 16.29 23.79 -4.68
CA PHE A 14 15.42 22.90 -3.90
C PHE A 14 15.10 21.73 -4.82
N THR A 15 15.95 20.70 -4.80
CA THR A 15 15.54 19.38 -5.25
C THR A 15 14.54 18.88 -4.22
N CYS A 16 13.28 19.30 -4.33
CA CYS A 16 12.20 18.51 -3.76
C CYS A 16 12.39 17.11 -4.31
N PRO A 17 12.61 16.07 -3.48
CA PRO A 17 12.31 14.75 -3.96
C PRO A 17 10.85 14.83 -4.39
N ALA A 18 10.60 14.58 -5.67
CA ALA A 18 9.27 14.24 -6.11
C ALA A 18 8.90 13.01 -5.28
N VAL A 19 8.21 13.24 -4.15
CA VAL A 19 7.41 12.23 -3.50
C VAL A 19 6.49 11.78 -4.61
N HIS A 20 6.86 10.67 -5.26
CA HIS A 20 5.89 9.81 -5.88
C HIS A 20 4.92 9.55 -4.74
N ALA A 21 3.79 10.26 -4.75
CA ALA A 21 2.64 9.88 -3.96
C ALA A 21 2.22 8.55 -4.56
N GLY A 22 2.87 7.48 -4.11
CA GLY A 22 2.44 6.12 -4.37
C GLY A 22 0.96 6.09 -4.02
N GLN A 23 0.16 5.52 -4.91
CA GLN A 23 -1.23 5.24 -4.57
C GLN A 23 -1.18 4.52 -3.22
N GLY A 24 -1.80 5.13 -2.19
CA GLY A 24 -1.72 4.61 -0.84
C GLY A 24 -2.17 3.16 -0.80
N GLU A 25 -1.71 2.41 0.19
CA GLU A 25 -2.08 1.00 0.36
C GLU A 25 -3.60 0.80 0.22
N ILE A 26 -3.97 -0.11 -0.67
CA ILE A 26 -5.36 -0.51 -0.90
C ILE A 26 -5.61 -1.78 -0.11
N VAL A 27 -6.72 -1.78 0.63
CA VAL A 27 -7.19 -2.94 1.40
C VAL A 27 -8.29 -3.61 0.60
N CYS A 28 -8.06 -4.85 0.21
CA CYS A 28 -9.02 -5.71 -0.47
C CYS A 28 -9.55 -6.76 0.52
N ILE A 29 -10.86 -6.79 0.73
CA ILE A 29 -11.55 -7.74 1.61
C ILE A 29 -12.59 -8.54 0.83
N ASN A 30 -12.85 -9.77 1.24
CA ASN A 30 -14.01 -10.50 0.74
C ASN A 30 -15.25 -10.04 1.51
N PRO A 31 -16.26 -9.41 0.87
CA PRO A 31 -17.43 -8.89 1.58
C PRO A 31 -18.33 -9.99 2.18
N LYS A 32 -18.04 -11.27 1.88
CA LYS A 32 -18.75 -12.43 2.44
C LYS A 32 -18.15 -12.92 3.76
N ASP A 33 -16.91 -12.53 4.05
CA ASP A 33 -16.18 -12.93 5.25
C ASP A 33 -16.20 -11.78 6.28
N ASP A 34 -15.86 -12.12 7.53
CA ASP A 34 -15.69 -11.12 8.58
C ASP A 34 -14.50 -10.19 8.29
N PRO A 35 -14.57 -8.92 8.72
CA PRO A 35 -13.44 -8.00 8.58
C PRO A 35 -12.20 -8.52 9.34
N PRO A 36 -10.98 -8.16 8.88
CA PRO A 36 -9.74 -8.57 9.52
C PRO A 36 -9.70 -8.15 11.00
N GLY A 37 -9.26 -9.08 11.86
CA GLY A 37 -9.12 -8.89 13.30
C GLY A 37 -7.95 -9.69 13.91
N PRO A 38 -7.87 -9.79 15.24
CA PRO A 38 -6.73 -10.37 15.98
C PRO A 38 -6.33 -11.78 15.56
N ASP A 39 -7.31 -12.62 15.21
CA ASP A 39 -7.10 -14.02 14.82
C ASP A 39 -7.01 -14.21 13.29
N SER A 40 -6.89 -13.10 12.55
CA SER A 40 -6.89 -13.11 11.08
C SER A 40 -5.49 -13.00 10.50
N THR A 41 -5.35 -13.46 9.27
CA THR A 41 -4.13 -13.30 8.48
C THR A 41 -4.37 -12.39 7.28
N VAL A 42 -3.45 -11.47 7.04
CA VAL A 42 -3.54 -10.46 5.98
C VAL A 42 -2.30 -10.54 5.12
N ALA A 43 -2.45 -10.72 3.81
CA ALA A 43 -1.32 -10.67 2.89
C ALA A 43 -0.89 -9.21 2.70
N CYS A 44 0.40 -8.91 2.91
CA CYS A 44 0.96 -7.57 2.75
C CYS A 44 2.26 -7.61 1.92
N TYR A 45 2.47 -6.61 1.06
CA TYR A 45 3.56 -6.61 0.07
C TYR A 45 4.55 -5.44 0.22
N SER A 46 4.36 -4.61 1.23
CA SER A 46 5.18 -3.45 1.58
C SER A 46 5.25 -3.31 3.10
N ASP A 47 6.23 -2.58 3.62
CA ASP A 47 6.31 -2.30 5.05
C ASP A 47 5.08 -1.51 5.53
N GLU A 48 4.61 -0.57 4.71
CA GLU A 48 3.39 0.20 4.96
C GLU A 48 2.15 -0.70 4.97
N GLY A 49 2.05 -1.64 4.03
CA GLY A 49 0.94 -2.57 3.95
C GLY A 49 0.87 -3.52 5.13
N CYS A 50 2.02 -3.95 5.67
CA CYS A 50 2.05 -4.78 6.87
C CYS A 50 1.70 -3.97 8.13
N ALA A 51 2.11 -2.70 8.22
CA ALA A 51 1.67 -1.83 9.31
C ALA A 51 0.14 -1.62 9.29
N VAL A 52 -0.48 -1.60 8.11
CA VAL A 52 -1.94 -1.59 7.98
C VAL A 52 -2.56 -2.91 8.47
N ALA A 53 -1.94 -4.05 8.16
CA ALA A 53 -2.37 -5.36 8.69
C ALA A 53 -2.33 -5.39 10.22
N GLU A 54 -1.23 -4.93 10.82
CA GLU A 54 -1.07 -4.84 12.28
C GLU A 54 -2.07 -3.86 12.92
N SER A 55 -2.48 -2.82 12.19
CA SER A 55 -3.51 -1.88 12.66
C SER A 55 -4.90 -2.52 12.80
N PHE A 56 -5.16 -3.64 12.10
CA PHE A 56 -6.34 -4.48 12.31
C PHE A 56 -6.18 -5.45 13.49
N GLY A 57 -5.00 -5.52 14.10
CA GLY A 57 -4.60 -6.55 15.05
C GLY A 57 -4.25 -7.88 14.38
N ALA A 58 -4.26 -7.95 13.05
CA ALA A 58 -4.07 -9.18 12.29
C ALA A 58 -2.57 -9.51 12.08
N GLU A 59 -2.29 -10.78 11.79
CA GLU A 59 -0.95 -11.22 11.39
C GLU A 59 -0.69 -10.88 9.92
N GLY A 60 0.33 -10.07 9.66
CA GLY A 60 0.77 -9.71 8.30
C GLY A 60 1.68 -10.78 7.69
N ILE A 61 1.26 -11.39 6.58
CA ILE A 61 2.04 -12.37 5.82
C ILE A 61 2.73 -11.70 4.63
N ARG A 62 4.06 -11.64 4.66
CA ARG A 62 4.90 -11.00 3.63
C ARG A 62 5.21 -11.90 2.43
N ASP A 63 5.34 -13.19 2.69
CA ASP A 63 5.73 -14.19 1.68
C ASP A 63 4.51 -14.81 0.97
N CYS A 64 3.35 -14.13 1.02
CA CYS A 64 2.19 -14.59 0.29
C CYS A 64 2.44 -14.40 -1.21
N ASP A 65 2.31 -15.46 -1.98
CA ASP A 65 2.49 -15.39 -3.43
C ASP A 65 1.37 -14.56 -4.07
N ALA A 66 1.75 -13.57 -4.89
CA ALA A 66 0.82 -12.61 -5.47
C ALA A 66 -0.17 -13.25 -6.44
N GLU A 67 0.19 -14.34 -7.12
CA GLU A 67 -0.75 -15.05 -8.01
C GLU A 67 -1.83 -15.81 -7.22
N SER A 68 -1.47 -16.37 -6.07
CA SER A 68 -2.36 -17.19 -5.24
C SER A 68 -3.19 -16.39 -4.24
N ALA A 69 -2.72 -15.23 -3.79
CA ALA A 69 -3.38 -14.45 -2.73
C ALA A 69 -4.84 -14.07 -3.04
N PRO A 70 -5.23 -13.63 -4.25
CA PRO A 70 -6.63 -13.34 -4.58
C PRO A 70 -7.56 -14.54 -4.42
N PHE A 71 -7.07 -15.75 -4.73
CA PHE A 71 -7.83 -16.98 -4.55
C PHE A 71 -7.89 -17.41 -3.09
N ALA A 72 -6.83 -17.18 -2.32
CA ALA A 72 -6.84 -17.39 -0.88
C ALA A 72 -7.86 -16.48 -0.19
N LEU A 73 -7.93 -15.21 -0.59
CA LEU A 73 -8.91 -14.23 -0.11
C LEU A 73 -10.34 -14.67 -0.46
N ALA A 74 -10.60 -15.03 -1.72
CA ALA A 74 -11.94 -15.46 -2.16
C ALA A 74 -12.44 -16.75 -1.47
N ARG A 75 -11.52 -17.54 -0.90
CA ARG A 75 -11.81 -18.78 -0.16
C ARG A 75 -11.79 -18.59 1.36
N GLY A 76 -11.65 -17.36 1.86
CA GLY A 76 -11.56 -17.06 3.29
C GLY A 76 -10.35 -17.67 3.99
N LYS A 77 -9.24 -17.92 3.26
CA LYS A 77 -7.98 -18.43 3.83
C LYS A 77 -7.13 -17.31 4.43
N ILE A 78 -7.27 -16.10 3.89
CA ILE A 78 -6.76 -14.85 4.43
C ILE A 78 -7.94 -13.88 4.48
N SER A 79 -7.94 -12.95 5.41
CA SER A 79 -9.05 -12.00 5.61
C SER A 79 -8.93 -10.74 4.75
N ALA A 80 -7.70 -10.38 4.35
CA ALA A 80 -7.47 -9.25 3.48
C ALA A 80 -6.17 -9.37 2.67
N ILE A 81 -6.10 -8.61 1.59
CA ILE A 81 -4.88 -8.29 0.85
C ILE A 81 -4.65 -6.78 0.99
N VAL A 82 -3.44 -6.39 1.40
CA VAL A 82 -3.01 -4.99 1.45
C VAL A 82 -1.86 -4.78 0.47
N THR A 83 -2.09 -3.96 -0.55
CA THR A 83 -1.12 -3.75 -1.62
C THR A 83 -1.33 -2.41 -2.34
N ALA A 84 -0.25 -1.87 -2.90
CA ALA A 84 -0.30 -0.79 -3.89
C ALA A 84 -0.22 -1.32 -5.34
N ALA A 85 -0.11 -2.64 -5.56
CA ALA A 85 0.08 -3.22 -6.88
C ALA A 85 -1.25 -3.27 -7.68
N PRO A 86 -1.38 -2.53 -8.80
CA PRO A 86 -2.64 -2.39 -9.51
C PRO A 86 -3.14 -3.70 -10.12
N ASP A 87 -2.25 -4.59 -10.54
CA ASP A 87 -2.65 -5.86 -11.14
C ASP A 87 -3.17 -6.84 -10.09
N LEU A 88 -2.58 -6.84 -8.88
CA LEU A 88 -3.08 -7.65 -7.77
C LEU A 88 -4.48 -7.18 -7.32
N ILE A 89 -4.70 -5.86 -7.27
CA ILE A 89 -6.00 -5.25 -6.98
C ILE A 89 -7.06 -5.71 -7.99
N LYS A 90 -6.78 -5.60 -9.29
CA LYS A 90 -7.71 -6.05 -10.35
C LYS A 90 -8.07 -7.52 -10.23
N ILE A 91 -7.10 -8.38 -9.92
CA ILE A 91 -7.34 -9.83 -9.78
C ILE A 91 -8.18 -10.09 -8.52
N ALA A 92 -7.92 -9.40 -7.41
CA ALA A 92 -8.73 -9.51 -6.20
C ALA A 92 -10.19 -9.09 -6.46
N GLU A 93 -10.42 -7.96 -7.12
CA GLU A 93 -11.77 -7.50 -7.50
C GLU A 93 -12.47 -8.49 -8.45
N ALA A 94 -11.74 -9.03 -9.44
CA ALA A 94 -12.27 -10.04 -10.35
C ALA A 94 -12.68 -11.34 -9.62
N ASN A 95 -12.10 -11.62 -8.46
CA ASN A 95 -12.46 -12.74 -7.59
C ASN A 95 -13.51 -12.37 -6.52
N GLY A 96 -14.11 -11.17 -6.61
CA GLY A 96 -15.22 -10.73 -5.77
C GLY A 96 -14.81 -9.98 -4.50
N ALA A 97 -13.54 -9.59 -4.37
CA ALA A 97 -13.12 -8.70 -3.29
C ALA A 97 -13.62 -7.26 -3.51
N VAL A 98 -13.81 -6.54 -2.41
CA VAL A 98 -14.02 -5.09 -2.39
C VAL A 98 -12.71 -4.44 -1.98
N CYS A 99 -12.15 -3.63 -2.86
CA CYS A 99 -10.88 -2.95 -2.66
C CYS A 99 -11.09 -1.45 -2.41
N GLN A 100 -10.54 -0.92 -1.32
CA GLN A 100 -10.66 0.49 -0.96
C GLN A 100 -9.34 1.04 -0.41
N PRO A 101 -9.04 2.33 -0.62
CA PRO A 101 -7.91 2.97 0.04
C PRO A 101 -8.02 2.84 1.56
N HIS A 102 -6.91 2.48 2.22
CA HIS A 102 -6.87 2.50 3.67
C HIS A 102 -7.07 3.94 4.17
N LYS A 103 -8.17 4.18 4.90
CA LYS A 103 -8.39 5.48 5.56
C LYS A 103 -7.61 5.45 6.88
N LYS A 104 -6.56 6.27 6.96
CA LYS A 104 -5.83 6.57 8.20
C LYS A 104 -6.76 7.12 9.27
#